data_AF-A0A1R1X9T1-F1
#
_entry.id   AF-A0A1R1X9T1-F1
#
_cell.length_a   1.000
_cell.length_b   1.000
_cell.length_c   1.000
_cell.angle_alpha   90.00
_cell.angle_beta   90.00
_cell.angle_gamma   90.00
#
_symmetry.space_group_name_H-M   'P 1'
#
loop_
_entity.id
_entity.type
_entity.pdbx_description
1 polymer ?
#
loop_
_entity_poly.entity_id
_entity_poly.type
_entity_poly.pdbx_seq_one_letter_code
_entity_poly.pdbx_strand_id
1 'polypeptide(L)'
;VPGKIQKIICTGNACDQASYNYLKAICPDIEMVLGDYDEYYLGSFSKNDSSAEQNIAKSPKVSSSYPSSKIIQIEDFKVGIIHGHQLVPGNGDVDTLVSVARHMGVDVLCSGNTHRFEANEEDNRFFINPGSATGAFSAYEMNPTPSFVLMDINHDHITAYVYQLVNDEVRIDRFEYSK
;
A
#
# COMPACT_ATOMS: atom_id res chain seq x y z
N VAL A 1 -6.95 -12.28 -14.03
CA VAL A 1 -6.50 -12.17 -15.44
C VAL A 1 -4.98 -12.10 -15.46
N PRO A 2 -4.27 -13.19 -15.82
CA PRO A 2 -2.83 -13.11 -16.06
C PRO A 2 -2.54 -12.12 -17.20
N GLY A 3 -1.62 -11.18 -16.98
CA GLY A 3 -1.13 -10.27 -18.02
C GLY A 3 -1.89 -8.95 -18.24
N LYS A 4 -2.93 -8.64 -17.45
CA LYS A 4 -3.59 -7.31 -17.50
C LYS A 4 -3.11 -6.31 -16.44
N ILE A 5 -2.66 -6.79 -15.28
CA ILE A 5 -2.11 -5.94 -14.22
C ILE A 5 -0.60 -5.86 -14.43
N GLN A 6 -0.11 -4.66 -14.70
CA GLN A 6 1.30 -4.43 -15.04
C GLN A 6 2.17 -4.25 -13.78
N LYS A 7 1.60 -3.71 -12.70
CA LYS A 7 2.29 -3.43 -11.44
C LYS A 7 1.30 -3.45 -10.28
N ILE A 8 1.77 -3.84 -9.09
CA ILE A 8 1.03 -3.71 -7.82
C ILE A 8 1.75 -2.70 -6.93
N ILE A 9 1.00 -1.76 -6.37
CA ILE A 9 1.45 -0.88 -5.29
C ILE A 9 0.82 -1.38 -3.99
N CYS A 10 1.65 -1.75 -3.00
CA CYS A 10 1.21 -2.22 -1.70
C CYS A 10 1.66 -1.24 -0.62
N THR A 11 0.69 -0.69 0.13
CA THR A 11 0.94 0.29 1.19
C THR A 11 1.50 -0.34 2.46
N GLY A 12 1.71 -1.66 2.53
CA GLY A 12 2.26 -2.36 3.70
C GLY A 12 1.19 -3.08 4.53
N ASN A 13 1.59 -3.66 5.64
CA ASN A 13 0.78 -4.55 6.49
C ASN A 13 0.16 -5.71 5.68
N ALA A 14 0.96 -6.33 4.81
CA ALA A 14 0.56 -7.59 4.18
C ALA A 14 0.59 -8.76 5.19
N CYS A 15 1.37 -8.61 6.28
CA CYS A 15 1.32 -9.41 7.50
C CYS A 15 1.57 -10.92 7.37
N ASP A 16 1.71 -11.50 6.17
CA ASP A 16 2.11 -12.88 6.00
C ASP A 16 2.66 -13.25 4.61
N GLN A 17 3.44 -14.34 4.58
CA GLN A 17 4.07 -14.85 3.37
C GLN A 17 3.06 -15.34 2.33
N ALA A 18 1.90 -15.85 2.75
CA ALA A 18 0.87 -16.34 1.83
C ALA A 18 0.20 -15.17 1.10
N SER A 19 -0.12 -14.09 1.80
CA SER A 19 -0.62 -12.82 1.24
C SER A 19 0.37 -12.22 0.24
N TYR A 20 1.67 -12.18 0.59
CA TYR A 20 2.69 -11.73 -0.36
C TYR A 20 2.79 -12.64 -1.60
N ASN A 21 2.79 -13.96 -1.40
CA ASN A 21 2.84 -14.92 -2.52
C ASN A 21 1.60 -14.81 -3.41
N TYR A 22 0.44 -14.52 -2.83
CA TYR A 22 -0.80 -14.28 -3.57
C TYR A 22 -0.67 -13.04 -4.47
N LEU A 23 -0.20 -11.90 -3.95
CA LEU A 23 0.05 -10.71 -4.76
C LEU A 23 1.06 -11.00 -5.87
N LYS A 24 2.14 -11.73 -5.56
CA LYS A 24 3.19 -12.08 -6.53
C LYS A 24 2.70 -13.02 -7.63
N ALA A 25 1.72 -13.86 -7.34
CA ALA A 25 1.08 -14.71 -8.33
C ALA A 25 0.16 -13.91 -9.29
N ILE A 26 -0.41 -12.78 -8.83
CA ILE A 26 -1.21 -11.87 -9.67
C ILE A 26 -0.30 -11.06 -10.60
N CYS A 27 0.74 -10.43 -10.05
CA CYS A 27 1.70 -9.63 -10.78
C CYS A 27 3.07 -9.72 -10.10
N PRO A 28 4.14 -10.13 -10.80
CA PRO A 28 5.47 -10.24 -10.20
C PRO A 28 6.14 -8.89 -9.93
N ASP A 29 5.68 -7.81 -10.57
CA ASP A 29 6.16 -6.44 -10.35
C ASP A 29 5.35 -5.80 -9.21
N ILE A 30 5.93 -5.83 -8.00
CA ILE A 30 5.33 -5.31 -6.77
C ILE A 30 6.23 -4.24 -6.17
N GLU A 31 5.64 -3.07 -5.96
CA GLU A 31 6.20 -1.95 -5.23
C GLU A 31 5.56 -1.90 -3.84
N MET A 32 6.32 -2.27 -2.81
CA MET A 32 5.83 -2.36 -1.43
C MET A 32 6.66 -1.51 -0.47
N VAL A 33 5.99 -0.93 0.52
CA VAL A 33 6.62 -0.25 1.67
C VAL A 33 6.31 -0.97 2.97
N LEU A 34 7.11 -0.71 4.00
CA LEU A 34 6.97 -1.32 5.32
C LEU A 34 5.81 -0.68 6.11
N GLY A 35 4.85 -1.49 6.51
CA GLY A 35 3.86 -1.15 7.52
C GLY A 35 4.36 -1.39 8.95
N ASP A 36 3.65 -0.83 9.92
CA ASP A 36 4.00 -0.92 11.35
C ASP A 36 3.85 -2.34 11.93
N TYR A 37 3.08 -3.21 11.28
CA TYR A 37 2.93 -4.62 11.67
C TYR A 37 3.73 -5.61 10.80
N ASP A 38 4.46 -5.12 9.79
CA ASP A 38 5.29 -5.99 8.94
C ASP A 38 6.60 -6.43 9.63
N GLU A 39 6.96 -5.85 10.78
CA GLU A 39 8.21 -6.13 11.51
C GLU A 39 8.33 -7.59 12.02
N TYR A 40 7.19 -8.26 12.26
CA TYR A 40 7.15 -9.65 12.74
C TYR A 40 7.75 -10.67 11.75
N TYR A 41 8.04 -10.29 10.49
CA TYR A 41 8.74 -11.14 9.51
C TYR A 41 10.23 -10.82 9.36
N LEU A 42 10.68 -9.69 9.91
CA LEU A 42 12.09 -9.29 9.89
C LEU A 42 12.81 -9.71 11.18
N GLY A 43 12.06 -9.90 12.27
CA GLY A 43 12.55 -10.20 13.62
C GLY A 43 12.69 -11.68 13.97
N SER A 44 13.43 -12.46 13.19
CA SER A 44 14.00 -13.75 13.64
C SER A 44 15.40 -14.00 13.08
N PHE A 45 16.22 -12.95 12.94
CA PHE A 45 17.67 -13.08 12.79
C PHE A 45 18.38 -11.92 13.47
N SER A 46 18.31 -11.85 14.80
CA SER A 46 19.37 -11.18 15.54
C SER A 46 20.61 -12.08 15.47
N LYS A 47 21.64 -11.64 14.74
CA LYS A 47 22.98 -12.19 14.90
C LYS A 47 23.42 -11.87 16.32
N ASN A 48 23.32 -12.85 17.21
CA ASN A 48 24.23 -13.12 18.33
C ASN A 48 23.63 -14.23 19.17
N ASP A 49 23.90 -15.48 18.81
CA ASP A 49 24.26 -16.47 19.81
C ASP A 49 24.94 -17.66 19.14
N SER A 50 26.22 -17.81 19.46
CA SER A 50 27.00 -19.01 19.21
C SER A 50 26.61 -20.06 20.25
N SER A 51 25.56 -20.84 20.00
CA SER A 51 25.48 -22.27 20.40
C SER A 51 24.12 -22.91 20.08
N ALA A 52 24.22 -24.14 19.55
CA ALA A 52 23.23 -25.21 19.54
C ALA A 52 22.02 -25.15 18.58
N GLU A 53 21.91 -26.23 17.81
CA GLU A 53 20.90 -26.57 16.81
C GLU A 53 19.55 -26.97 17.44
N GLN A 54 18.43 -26.70 16.75
CA GLN A 54 17.45 -27.76 16.41
C GLN A 54 16.41 -27.31 15.36
N ASN A 55 16.08 -28.28 14.51
CA ASN A 55 15.28 -28.25 13.29
C ASN A 55 13.90 -27.57 13.39
N ILE A 56 13.72 -26.46 12.68
CA ILE A 56 12.42 -25.97 12.19
C ILE A 56 12.60 -25.67 10.70
N ALA A 57 11.62 -26.08 9.88
CA ALA A 57 11.65 -26.00 8.41
C ALA A 57 12.27 -24.68 7.92
N LYS A 58 13.29 -24.78 7.07
CA LYS A 58 13.99 -23.63 6.49
C LYS A 58 13.01 -22.82 5.64
N SER A 59 12.34 -21.86 6.26
CA SER A 59 11.64 -20.78 5.56
C SER A 59 12.64 -20.05 4.67
N PRO A 60 12.27 -19.65 3.45
CA PRO A 60 13.18 -18.99 2.53
C PRO A 60 13.65 -17.66 3.14
N LYS A 61 14.97 -17.45 3.16
CA LYS A 61 15.60 -16.19 3.57
C LYS A 61 15.16 -15.07 2.62
N VAL A 62 14.25 -14.20 3.04
CA VAL A 62 14.00 -12.91 2.36
C VAL A 62 14.83 -11.85 3.08
N SER A 63 16.00 -11.53 2.55
CA SER A 63 16.96 -10.60 3.14
C SER A 63 16.78 -9.16 2.67
N SER A 64 15.56 -8.68 2.47
CA SER A 64 15.31 -7.28 2.12
C SER A 64 14.19 -6.73 2.97
N SER A 65 14.54 -5.96 4.00
CA SER A 65 13.58 -5.07 4.65
C SER A 65 12.99 -4.16 3.57
N TYR A 66 11.66 -4.13 3.44
CA TYR A 66 10.99 -3.15 2.58
C TYR A 66 11.30 -1.73 3.10
N PRO A 67 11.39 -0.72 2.21
CA PRO A 67 11.65 0.65 2.64
C PRO A 67 10.42 1.24 3.33
N SER A 68 10.60 2.24 4.21
CA SER A 68 9.47 2.94 4.85
C SER A 68 8.70 3.86 3.90
N SER A 69 9.34 4.30 2.82
CA SER A 69 8.72 5.05 1.73
C SER A 69 9.38 4.69 0.40
N LYS A 70 8.64 4.90 -0.70
CA LYS A 70 9.16 4.66 -2.06
C LYS A 70 8.62 5.70 -3.03
N ILE A 71 9.41 6.02 -4.04
CA ILE A 71 9.00 6.85 -5.16
C ILE A 71 9.22 6.03 -6.42
N ILE A 72 8.21 5.95 -7.27
CA ILE A 72 8.26 5.29 -8.57
C ILE A 72 7.75 6.23 -9.66
N GLN A 73 8.19 6.01 -10.89
CA GLN A 73 7.67 6.71 -12.07
C GLN A 73 6.71 5.76 -12.81
N ILE A 74 5.50 6.23 -13.12
CA ILE A 74 4.54 5.54 -13.98
C ILE A 74 4.00 6.56 -14.96
N GLU A 75 4.25 6.36 -16.26
CA GLU A 75 3.95 7.36 -17.30
C GLU A 75 4.49 8.75 -16.91
N ASP A 76 3.66 9.80 -16.93
CA ASP A 76 4.05 11.18 -16.60
C ASP A 76 3.94 11.51 -15.11
N PHE A 77 3.56 10.52 -14.28
CA PHE A 77 3.36 10.67 -12.85
C PHE A 77 4.53 10.14 -12.03
N LYS A 78 5.00 10.98 -11.11
CA LYS A 78 5.82 10.51 -9.99
C LYS A 78 4.91 10.09 -8.83
N VAL A 79 4.88 8.81 -8.51
CA VAL A 79 4.02 8.21 -7.48
C VAL A 79 4.83 7.96 -6.21
N GLY A 80 4.44 8.59 -5.11
CA GLY A 80 4.94 8.33 -3.77
C GLY A 80 4.12 7.24 -3.08
N ILE A 81 4.79 6.37 -2.33
CA ILE A 81 4.18 5.28 -1.57
C ILE A 81 4.69 5.40 -0.14
N ILE A 82 3.76 5.42 0.82
CA ILE A 82 4.02 5.36 2.26
C ILE A 82 2.98 4.45 2.92
N HIS A 83 3.27 3.95 4.12
CA HIS A 83 2.25 3.23 4.87
C HIS A 83 1.21 4.17 5.48
N GLY A 84 1.62 5.33 6.00
CA GLY A 84 0.76 6.30 6.64
C GLY A 84 0.91 6.36 8.16
N HIS A 85 1.45 5.33 8.82
CA HIS A 85 1.78 5.39 10.26
C HIS A 85 2.85 6.45 10.57
N GLN A 86 3.58 6.92 9.55
CA GLN A 86 4.59 7.97 9.67
C GLN A 86 3.98 9.38 9.78
N LEU A 87 2.67 9.53 9.52
CA LEU A 87 2.00 10.83 9.48
C LEU A 87 1.61 11.31 10.88
N VAL A 88 1.72 12.61 11.12
CA VAL A 88 1.28 13.27 12.34
C VAL A 88 0.57 14.57 11.97
N PRO A 89 -0.76 14.68 12.18
CA PRO A 89 -1.66 13.63 12.67
C PRO A 89 -1.79 12.42 11.72
N GLY A 90 -1.91 11.22 12.29
CA GLY A 90 -1.95 9.94 11.54
C GLY A 90 -3.31 9.59 10.94
N ASN A 91 -4.28 10.50 11.02
CA ASN A 91 -5.67 10.28 10.62
C ASN A 91 -5.92 10.43 9.11
N GLY A 92 -4.89 10.72 8.30
CA GLY A 92 -5.04 10.98 6.87
C GLY A 92 -5.49 12.41 6.54
N ASP A 93 -5.26 13.36 7.46
CA ASP A 93 -5.58 14.76 7.21
C ASP A 93 -4.90 15.32 5.94
N VAL A 94 -5.66 16.06 5.14
CA VAL A 94 -5.26 16.49 3.80
C VAL A 94 -4.05 17.43 3.85
N ASP A 95 -3.96 18.34 4.82
CA ASP A 95 -2.82 19.25 4.93
C ASP A 95 -1.52 18.48 5.21
N THR A 96 -1.63 17.41 6.00
CA THR A 96 -0.51 16.51 6.31
C THR A 96 -0.07 15.74 5.06
N LEU A 97 -1.04 15.20 4.31
CA LEU A 97 -0.77 14.49 3.05
C LEU A 97 -0.13 15.41 2.00
N VAL A 98 -0.65 16.62 1.82
CA VAL A 98 -0.11 17.64 0.92
C VAL A 98 1.32 18.01 1.30
N SER A 99 1.58 18.21 2.60
CA SER A 99 2.92 18.52 3.10
C SER A 99 3.93 17.42 2.76
N VAL A 100 3.54 16.15 2.96
CA VAL A 100 4.40 15.00 2.63
C VAL A 100 4.59 14.83 1.13
N ALA A 101 3.53 14.98 0.33
CA ALA A 101 3.63 14.88 -1.12
C ALA A 101 4.52 15.98 -1.72
N ARG A 102 4.44 17.21 -1.20
CA ARG A 102 5.37 18.31 -1.54
C ARG A 102 6.80 17.98 -1.15
N HIS A 103 7.02 17.45 0.06
CA HIS A 103 8.34 17.05 0.53
C HIS A 103 8.97 15.95 -0.35
N MET A 104 8.17 14.96 -0.74
CA MET A 104 8.60 13.89 -1.66
C MET A 104 8.68 14.35 -3.13
N GLY A 105 8.05 15.46 -3.47
CA GLY A 105 7.98 16.01 -4.82
C GLY A 105 7.21 15.12 -5.79
N VAL A 106 6.09 14.52 -5.35
CA VAL A 106 5.31 13.50 -6.07
C VAL A 106 3.94 14.02 -6.54
N ASP A 107 3.51 13.63 -7.73
CA ASP A 107 2.22 14.02 -8.30
C ASP A 107 1.06 13.22 -7.70
N VAL A 108 1.33 11.95 -7.35
CA VAL A 108 0.37 11.05 -6.71
C VAL A 108 0.97 10.54 -5.40
N LEU A 109 0.20 10.52 -4.32
CA LEU A 109 0.60 9.91 -3.05
C LEU A 109 -0.35 8.78 -2.68
N CYS A 110 0.18 7.56 -2.65
CA CYS A 110 -0.50 6.38 -2.13
C CYS A 110 -0.15 6.18 -0.65
N SER A 111 -1.17 6.18 0.22
CA SER A 111 -1.04 5.95 1.66
C SER A 111 -2.01 4.89 2.16
N GLY A 112 -1.79 4.35 3.36
CA GLY A 112 -2.64 3.35 4.01
C GLY A 112 -2.96 3.73 5.45
N ASN A 113 -2.78 2.79 6.39
CA ASN A 113 -2.88 2.97 7.85
C ASN A 113 -4.27 3.29 8.43
N THR A 114 -5.04 4.16 7.81
CA THR A 114 -6.37 4.56 8.32
C THR A 114 -7.44 3.48 8.13
N HIS A 115 -7.22 2.57 7.17
CA HIS A 115 -8.16 1.56 6.70
C HIS A 115 -9.43 2.13 6.07
N ARG A 116 -9.46 3.43 5.77
CA ARG A 116 -10.53 4.07 5.01
C ARG A 116 -10.10 4.24 3.56
N PHE A 117 -10.98 3.89 2.65
CA PHE A 117 -10.82 4.29 1.27
C PHE A 117 -10.97 5.82 1.16
N GLU A 118 -10.01 6.48 0.53
CA GLU A 118 -10.05 7.91 0.23
C GLU A 118 -9.39 8.14 -1.14
N ALA A 119 -10.03 8.94 -2.00
CA ALA A 119 -9.44 9.40 -3.26
C ALA A 119 -9.79 10.87 -3.44
N ASN A 120 -8.81 11.76 -3.30
CA ASN A 120 -9.02 13.20 -3.31
C ASN A 120 -7.94 13.90 -4.13
N GLU A 121 -8.32 15.01 -4.76
CA GLU A 121 -7.40 15.94 -5.40
C GLU A 121 -7.24 17.15 -4.50
N GLU A 122 -5.99 17.54 -4.21
CA GLU A 122 -5.67 18.76 -3.49
C GLU A 122 -4.30 19.29 -3.95
N ASP A 123 -4.12 20.61 -4.04
CA ASP A 123 -2.85 21.23 -4.45
C ASP A 123 -2.27 20.69 -5.78
N ASN A 124 -3.15 20.41 -6.76
CA ASN A 124 -2.80 19.77 -8.04
C ASN A 124 -2.09 18.42 -7.87
N ARG A 125 -2.44 17.66 -6.83
CA ARG A 125 -1.91 16.31 -6.56
C ARG A 125 -3.06 15.36 -6.27
N PHE A 126 -2.84 14.09 -6.58
CA PHE A 126 -3.83 13.05 -6.34
C PHE A 126 -3.44 12.18 -5.15
N PHE A 127 -4.32 12.07 -4.17
CA PHE A 127 -4.12 11.28 -2.95
C PHE A 127 -5.03 10.06 -3.01
N ILE A 128 -4.44 8.88 -2.83
CA ILE A 128 -5.18 7.62 -2.85
C ILE A 128 -4.83 6.81 -1.61
N ASN A 129 -5.85 6.45 -0.85
CA ASN A 129 -5.80 5.42 0.16
C ASN A 129 -6.70 4.27 -0.27
N PRO A 130 -6.16 3.06 -0.55
CA PRO A 130 -6.99 1.95 -1.01
C PRO A 130 -7.84 1.34 0.11
N GLY A 131 -7.71 1.79 1.36
CA GLY A 131 -8.31 1.19 2.53
C GLY A 131 -7.67 -0.15 2.91
N SER A 132 -8.41 -1.01 3.60
CA SER A 132 -7.96 -2.35 3.96
C SER A 132 -8.54 -3.39 3.01
N ALA A 133 -7.70 -4.15 2.32
CA ALA A 133 -8.15 -5.21 1.40
C ALA A 133 -9.00 -6.30 2.07
N THR A 134 -8.84 -6.47 3.39
CA THR A 134 -9.55 -7.48 4.19
C THR A 134 -10.62 -6.89 5.10
N GLY A 135 -10.77 -5.55 5.14
CA GLY A 135 -11.62 -4.89 6.14
C GLY A 135 -11.12 -5.07 7.58
N ALA A 136 -9.81 -5.29 7.76
CA ALA A 136 -9.22 -5.41 9.10
C ALA A 136 -9.51 -4.16 9.92
N PHE A 137 -9.75 -4.28 11.22
CA PHE A 137 -10.00 -3.16 12.13
C PHE A 137 -8.82 -2.17 12.21
N SER A 138 -9.10 -0.87 12.40
CA SER A 138 -8.09 0.14 12.77
C SER A 138 -8.61 1.09 13.86
N ALA A 139 -7.72 1.80 14.54
CA ALA A 139 -8.12 2.85 15.49
C ALA A 139 -8.76 4.08 14.81
N TYR A 140 -8.60 4.22 13.49
CA TYR A 140 -9.11 5.33 12.70
C TYR A 140 -10.44 5.01 11.98
N GLU A 141 -10.80 3.73 11.88
CA GLU A 141 -12.03 3.25 11.27
C GLU A 141 -12.51 1.98 11.99
N MET A 142 -13.65 2.10 12.67
CA MET A 142 -14.19 1.03 13.51
C MET A 142 -14.86 -0.06 12.69
N ASN A 143 -15.43 0.28 11.53
CA ASN A 143 -16.07 -0.69 10.64
C ASN A 143 -15.52 -0.57 9.21
N PRO A 144 -14.25 -0.95 8.97
CA PRO A 144 -13.63 -0.84 7.66
C PRO A 144 -14.36 -1.71 6.64
N THR A 145 -14.70 -1.13 5.50
CA THR A 145 -15.22 -1.87 4.36
C THR A 145 -14.03 -2.45 3.58
N PRO A 146 -13.98 -3.77 3.30
CA PRO A 146 -12.92 -4.34 2.47
C PRO A 146 -12.83 -3.63 1.13
N SER A 147 -11.64 -3.13 0.77
CA SER A 147 -11.48 -2.30 -0.43
C SER A 147 -10.10 -2.40 -1.08
N PHE A 148 -10.06 -2.15 -2.39
CA PHE A 148 -8.81 -1.95 -3.15
C PHE A 148 -9.08 -1.07 -4.38
N VAL A 149 -8.00 -0.59 -5.02
CA VAL A 149 -8.08 0.29 -6.20
C VAL A 149 -7.38 -0.35 -7.39
N LEU A 150 -8.02 -0.31 -8.56
CA LEU A 150 -7.37 -0.54 -9.85
C LEU A 150 -7.21 0.80 -10.55
N MET A 151 -5.99 1.14 -10.95
CA MET A 151 -5.71 2.36 -11.70
C MET A 151 -5.36 2.02 -13.14
N ASP A 152 -6.00 2.74 -14.06
CA ASP A 152 -5.56 2.86 -15.45
C ASP A 152 -4.85 4.21 -15.58
N ILE A 153 -3.55 4.17 -15.88
CA ILE A 153 -2.69 5.35 -15.96
C ILE A 153 -2.20 5.46 -17.40
N ASN A 154 -2.49 6.57 -18.04
CA ASN A 154 -2.14 6.82 -19.44
C ASN A 154 -1.66 8.27 -19.58
N HIS A 155 -0.37 8.44 -19.88
CA HIS A 155 0.28 9.76 -19.91
C HIS A 155 0.01 10.56 -18.63
N ASP A 156 -0.74 11.66 -18.76
CA ASP A 156 -1.11 12.62 -17.73
C ASP A 156 -2.52 12.41 -17.18
N HIS A 157 -3.16 11.26 -17.45
CA HIS A 157 -4.50 10.92 -16.99
C HIS A 157 -4.52 9.63 -16.16
N ILE A 158 -5.28 9.64 -15.05
CA ILE A 158 -5.54 8.50 -14.17
C ILE A 158 -7.05 8.27 -14.10
N THR A 159 -7.48 7.05 -14.40
CA THR A 159 -8.79 6.55 -14.00
C THR A 159 -8.62 5.53 -12.87
N ALA A 160 -9.14 5.83 -11.68
CA ALA A 160 -9.13 4.95 -10.52
C ALA A 160 -10.50 4.28 -10.33
N TYR A 161 -10.52 2.95 -10.34
CA TYR A 161 -11.68 2.11 -10.05
C TYR A 161 -11.55 1.54 -8.64
N VAL A 162 -12.51 1.89 -7.79
CA VAL A 162 -12.48 1.56 -6.36
C VAL A 162 -13.46 0.44 -6.13
N TYR A 163 -12.96 -0.69 -5.66
CA TYR A 163 -13.76 -1.86 -5.35
C TYR A 163 -14.00 -1.90 -3.86
N GLN A 164 -15.26 -1.99 -3.44
CA GLN A 164 -15.65 -2.13 -2.04
C GLN A 164 -16.63 -3.28 -1.88
N LEU A 165 -16.48 -4.07 -0.81
CA LEU A 165 -17.41 -5.14 -0.46
C LEU A 165 -18.45 -4.65 0.55
N VAL A 166 -19.65 -4.28 0.10
CA VAL A 166 -20.73 -3.73 0.93
C VAL A 166 -21.91 -4.69 0.91
N ASN A 167 -22.30 -5.20 2.09
CA ASN A 167 -23.38 -6.17 2.24
C ASN A 167 -23.22 -7.41 1.31
N ASP A 168 -22.01 -7.96 1.25
CA ASP A 168 -21.62 -9.08 0.37
C ASP A 168 -21.74 -8.81 -1.14
N GLU A 169 -21.97 -7.54 -1.53
CA GLU A 169 -22.00 -7.10 -2.92
C GLU A 169 -20.80 -6.22 -3.24
N VAL A 170 -20.21 -6.44 -4.41
CA VAL A 170 -19.12 -5.60 -4.92
C VAL A 170 -19.69 -4.32 -5.50
N ARG A 171 -19.32 -3.20 -4.90
CA ARG A 171 -19.55 -1.85 -5.42
C ARG A 171 -18.29 -1.33 -6.10
N ILE A 172 -18.48 -0.60 -7.19
CA ILE A 172 -17.40 -0.03 -7.98
C ILE A 172 -17.67 1.45 -8.19
N ASP A 173 -16.79 2.29 -7.65
CA ASP A 173 -16.78 3.72 -7.91
C ASP A 173 -15.64 4.07 -8.87
N ARG A 174 -15.81 5.15 -9.64
CA ARG A 174 -14.84 5.60 -10.65
C ARG A 174 -14.45 7.05 -10.39
N PHE A 175 -13.15 7.30 -10.32
CA PHE A 175 -12.55 8.62 -10.15
C PHE A 175 -11.59 8.89 -11.31
N GLU A 176 -11.49 10.15 -11.72
CA GLU A 176 -10.59 10.60 -12.77
C GLU A 176 -9.71 11.73 -12.23
N TYR A 177 -8.45 11.76 -12.63
CA TYR A 177 -7.51 12.83 -12.32
C TYR A 177 -6.64 13.10 -13.55
N SER A 178 -6.33 14.38 -13.82
CA SER A 178 -5.39 14.77 -14.89
C SER A 178 -4.45 15.85 -14.38
N LYS A 179 -3.19 15.82 -14.83
CA LYS A 179 -2.14 16.75 -14.40
C LYS A 179 -2.25 18.14 -15.05
#